data_AF-A0A3B0NFM2-F1
#
_entry.id   AF-A0A3B0NFM2-F1
#
_cell.length_a   1.000
_cell.length_b   1.000
_cell.length_c   1.000
_cell.angle_alpha   90.00
_cell.angle_beta   90.00
_cell.angle_gamma   90.00
#
_symmetry.space_group_name_H-M   'P 1'
#
loop_
_entity.id
_entity.type
_entity.pdbx_description
1 polymer ?
#
loop_
_entity_poly.entity_id
_entity_poly.type
_entity_poly.pdbx_seq_one_letter_code
_entity_poly.pdbx_strand_id
1 'polypeptide(L)'
;MMEFGKITNSHLQPNFLLTSSDNVIALVDSYGTPVQYSKTINTLDTVINANMITKYKSKLKSKIVCMECHPRLPNIVAIGCADGSVYLFFYEIENFELFDCLFVYKFELPVKKLIWYLFPFPLEEELRFNKKNFVQRIWKSVYSSKYTSILLVQLESTRNSLKEVIYYVRLMNKMKVFGLNLTKKVFDLLIIQFPPPVESSKISDTASIVKECYDNYSLICDYLCVVYRDLNRVTFELFLLGLDLKFQLIKSFNTRVQGSITNIILTNKQYNQYSLYNLDINDDNSNIENIDNRLNVFATNNSLMGFGKCVNSLQQFLILSTNLGYVYITSLVDLYNKLTPARIDSEILEEKVQFDEIFVCNSNLLDLNFTVVYSPEFFNSDLKPLKTTNNICMCNEGCYFVVSIGLHNMILLYVIVCDHKGNNLGLKLIHLEKAKYSSFLLINEPFNYFKLLINQKNCLLQLYFNYEQIHTLMHSN
;
A
#
# COMPACT_ATOMS: atom_id res chain seq x y z
N MET A 1 -17.86 -26.26 8.56
CA MET A 1 -16.80 -25.31 8.98
C MET A 1 -16.42 -24.51 7.74
N MET A 2 -16.26 -23.19 7.82
CA MET A 2 -15.97 -22.32 6.67
C MET A 2 -14.46 -22.28 6.47
N GLU A 3 -13.96 -22.47 5.24
CA GLU A 3 -12.54 -22.29 4.93
C GLU A 3 -12.27 -20.81 4.60
N PHE A 4 -11.55 -20.08 5.45
CA PHE A 4 -11.19 -18.70 5.16
C PHE A 4 -10.24 -18.62 3.95
N GLY A 5 -10.55 -17.70 3.03
CA GLY A 5 -9.67 -17.25 1.96
C GLY A 5 -8.66 -16.22 2.45
N LYS A 6 -8.03 -15.49 1.53
CA LYS A 6 -7.02 -14.47 1.88
C LYS A 6 -7.61 -13.43 2.83
N ILE A 7 -6.91 -13.15 3.93
CA ILE A 7 -7.28 -12.10 4.88
C ILE A 7 -6.68 -10.78 4.41
N THR A 8 -7.49 -9.73 4.41
CA THR A 8 -7.08 -8.36 4.10
C THR A 8 -7.73 -7.39 5.09
N ASN A 9 -7.24 -6.16 5.17
CA ASN A 9 -7.85 -5.10 5.94
C ASN A 9 -7.85 -3.79 5.15
N SER A 10 -8.79 -2.90 5.47
CA SER A 10 -8.74 -1.53 4.98
C SER A 10 -7.69 -0.76 5.77
N HIS A 11 -6.85 0.03 5.10
CA HIS A 11 -5.92 0.94 5.78
C HIS A 11 -6.64 2.00 6.63
N LEU A 12 -7.89 2.31 6.30
CA LEU A 12 -8.70 3.27 7.03
C LEU A 12 -9.36 2.66 8.27
N GLN A 13 -9.43 1.33 8.32
CA GLN A 13 -10.04 0.57 9.40
C GLN A 13 -9.27 -0.73 9.63
N PRO A 14 -8.04 -0.64 10.18
CA PRO A 14 -7.19 -1.82 10.42
C PRO A 14 -7.85 -2.83 11.37
N ASN A 15 -8.83 -2.35 12.14
CA ASN A 15 -9.58 -3.06 13.17
C ASN A 15 -10.55 -4.10 12.60
N PHE A 16 -10.98 -3.92 11.35
CA PHE A 16 -11.92 -4.82 10.69
C PHE A 16 -11.20 -5.59 9.60
N LEU A 17 -11.21 -6.90 9.73
CA LEU A 17 -10.62 -7.81 8.75
C LEU A 17 -11.70 -8.23 7.78
N LEU A 18 -11.37 -8.19 6.50
CA LEU A 18 -12.18 -8.72 5.43
C LEU A 18 -11.56 -10.04 4.95
N THR A 19 -12.40 -11.05 4.86
CA THR A 19 -12.03 -12.33 4.27
C THR A 19 -13.24 -12.89 3.52
N SER A 20 -13.00 -13.86 2.64
CA SER A 20 -14.05 -14.53 1.89
C SER A 20 -13.91 -16.03 1.99
N SER A 21 -15.00 -16.77 1.88
CA SER A 21 -14.99 -18.21 1.65
C SER A 21 -16.02 -18.51 0.59
N ASP A 22 -15.57 -19.07 -0.52
CA ASP A 22 -16.40 -19.27 -1.71
C ASP A 22 -17.13 -17.98 -2.11
N ASN A 23 -18.45 -17.93 -1.96
CA ASN A 23 -19.29 -16.77 -2.28
C ASN A 23 -19.73 -15.97 -1.05
N VAL A 24 -19.15 -16.20 0.12
CA VAL A 24 -19.50 -15.52 1.37
C VAL A 24 -18.40 -14.54 1.74
N ILE A 25 -18.78 -13.35 2.18
CA ILE A 25 -17.87 -12.34 2.72
C ILE A 25 -18.01 -12.39 4.24
N ALA A 26 -16.88 -12.42 4.95
CA ALA A 26 -16.86 -12.34 6.39
C ALA A 26 -16.08 -11.09 6.80
N LEU A 27 -16.64 -10.39 7.78
CA LEU A 27 -15.98 -9.30 8.46
C LEU A 27 -15.70 -9.75 9.89
N VAL A 28 -14.45 -9.66 10.27
CA VAL A 28 -13.97 -10.09 11.59
C VAL A 28 -13.56 -8.84 12.34
N ASP A 29 -14.23 -8.56 13.44
CA ASP A 29 -13.73 -7.58 14.40
C ASP A 29 -12.49 -8.15 15.05
N SER A 30 -11.40 -7.42 14.90
CA SER A 30 -10.09 -7.85 15.35
C SER A 30 -9.85 -7.50 16.84
N TYR A 31 -10.69 -6.66 17.47
CA TYR A 31 -10.60 -6.30 18.90
C TYR A 31 -11.50 -7.12 19.84
N GLY A 32 -12.49 -7.83 19.31
CA GLY A 32 -13.57 -8.43 20.09
C GLY A 32 -13.21 -9.61 21.00
N THR A 33 -11.94 -9.85 21.34
CA THR A 33 -11.52 -10.96 22.20
C THR A 33 -10.70 -10.48 23.40
N PRO A 34 -11.13 -10.77 24.65
CA PRO A 34 -10.36 -10.41 25.84
C PRO A 34 -9.01 -11.15 25.85
N VAL A 35 -7.95 -10.39 26.12
CA VAL A 35 -6.59 -10.91 26.31
C VAL A 35 -6.50 -11.50 27.72
N GLN A 36 -6.38 -12.83 27.83
CA GLN A 36 -5.89 -13.44 29.06
C GLN A 36 -4.36 -13.51 28.98
N TYR A 37 -3.70 -12.63 29.73
CA TYR A 37 -2.25 -12.63 29.88
C TYR A 37 -1.81 -13.83 30.72
N SER A 38 -0.87 -14.63 30.21
CA SER A 38 -0.16 -15.62 31.00
C SER A 38 1.13 -14.98 31.51
N LYS A 39 1.30 -14.88 32.83
CA LYS A 39 2.56 -14.42 33.44
C LYS A 39 3.58 -15.56 33.37
N THR A 40 4.21 -15.76 32.22
CA THR A 40 5.44 -16.55 32.13
C THR A 40 6.49 -15.84 31.30
N ILE A 41 7.52 -15.38 32.02
CA ILE A 41 8.72 -14.74 31.49
C ILE A 41 9.45 -15.76 30.60
N ASN A 42 9.69 -15.39 29.34
CA ASN A 42 10.60 -16.00 28.34
C ASN A 42 10.05 -16.93 27.24
N THR A 43 8.74 -17.01 26.98
CA THR A 43 8.22 -17.65 25.76
C THR A 43 7.05 -16.85 25.21
N LEU A 44 7.05 -16.58 23.89
CA LEU A 44 5.93 -15.93 23.19
C LEU A 44 4.59 -16.56 23.62
N ASP A 45 3.72 -15.75 24.22
CA ASP A 45 2.39 -16.20 24.62
C ASP A 45 1.54 -16.52 23.38
N THR A 46 1.15 -17.79 23.25
CA THR A 46 0.21 -18.26 22.22
C THR A 46 -1.21 -18.16 22.77
N VAL A 47 -1.96 -17.13 22.37
CA VAL A 47 -3.37 -16.97 22.77
C VAL A 47 -4.28 -17.45 21.63
N ILE A 48 -4.93 -18.60 21.80
CA ILE A 48 -5.90 -19.12 20.83
C ILE A 48 -7.28 -18.53 21.15
N ASN A 49 -7.65 -17.46 20.44
CA ASN A 49 -8.95 -16.80 20.60
C ASN A 49 -9.85 -17.01 19.37
N ALA A 50 -11.10 -17.44 19.62
CA ALA A 50 -12.15 -17.56 18.60
C ALA A 50 -12.89 -16.22 18.48
N ASN A 51 -12.65 -15.47 17.40
CA ASN A 51 -13.28 -14.16 17.17
C ASN A 51 -14.79 -14.27 16.92
N MET A 52 -15.53 -13.24 17.32
CA MET A 52 -16.89 -13.01 16.81
C MET A 52 -16.80 -12.68 15.32
N ILE A 53 -17.18 -13.64 14.48
CA ILE A 53 -17.17 -13.50 13.02
C ILE A 53 -18.56 -13.05 12.58
N THR A 54 -18.69 -11.82 12.12
CA THR A 54 -19.91 -11.34 11.47
C THR A 54 -19.89 -11.77 10.01
N LYS A 55 -20.88 -12.56 9.61
CA LYS A 55 -20.93 -13.17 8.28
C LYS A 55 -21.95 -12.48 7.40
N TYR A 56 -21.49 -11.98 6.26
CA TYR A 56 -22.36 -11.50 5.20
C TYR A 56 -22.54 -12.61 4.16
N LYS A 57 -23.74 -13.17 4.12
CA LYS A 57 -24.10 -14.04 2.99
C LYS A 57 -24.31 -13.16 1.77
N SER A 58 -23.23 -12.94 1.03
CA SER A 58 -23.32 -12.22 -0.23
C SER A 58 -24.25 -12.99 -1.18
N LYS A 59 -25.05 -12.28 -1.99
CA LYS A 59 -25.92 -12.90 -3.01
C LYS A 59 -25.15 -13.41 -4.23
N LEU A 60 -23.83 -13.50 -4.15
CA LEU A 60 -22.98 -13.84 -5.28
C LEU A 60 -23.15 -15.34 -5.61
N LYS A 61 -23.29 -15.64 -6.90
CA LYS A 61 -23.43 -17.02 -7.40
C LYS A 61 -22.07 -17.70 -7.63
N SER A 62 -21.01 -16.91 -7.67
CA SER A 62 -19.67 -17.32 -8.07
C SER A 62 -18.70 -17.17 -6.91
N LYS A 63 -17.63 -17.95 -6.93
CA LYS A 63 -16.56 -17.91 -5.93
C LYS A 63 -15.79 -16.59 -6.05
N ILE A 64 -15.59 -15.93 -4.91
CA ILE A 64 -14.75 -14.75 -4.75
C ILE A 64 -13.29 -15.18 -4.84
N VAL A 65 -12.52 -14.53 -5.71
CA VAL A 65 -11.09 -14.79 -5.93
C VAL A 65 -10.24 -13.69 -5.31
N CYS A 66 -10.67 -12.44 -5.41
CA CYS A 66 -9.96 -11.30 -4.85
C CYS A 66 -10.91 -10.21 -4.37
N MET A 67 -10.42 -9.40 -3.44
CA MET A 67 -11.12 -8.24 -2.88
C MET A 67 -10.15 -7.08 -2.78
N GLU A 68 -10.60 -5.88 -3.11
CA GLU A 68 -9.81 -4.64 -3.06
C GLU A 68 -10.61 -3.55 -2.35
N CYS A 69 -10.08 -3.01 -1.25
CA CYS A 69 -10.74 -1.96 -0.49
C CYS A 69 -10.61 -0.61 -1.20
N HIS A 70 -11.64 0.24 -1.11
CA HIS A 70 -11.52 1.60 -1.64
C HIS A 70 -10.46 2.40 -0.83
N PRO A 71 -9.50 3.09 -1.47
CA PRO A 71 -8.35 3.68 -0.76
C PRO A 71 -8.70 4.82 0.22
N ARG A 72 -9.86 5.45 0.05
CA ARG A 72 -10.35 6.58 0.86
C ARG A 72 -11.72 6.40 1.52
N LEU A 73 -12.36 5.25 1.34
CA LEU A 73 -13.72 5.00 1.84
C LEU A 73 -13.78 3.57 2.39
N PRO A 74 -13.89 3.38 3.71
CA PRO A 74 -13.81 2.05 4.28
C PRO A 74 -15.03 1.18 3.93
N ASN A 75 -16.19 1.79 3.71
CA ASN A 75 -17.48 1.13 3.49
C ASN A 75 -17.66 0.44 2.11
N ILE A 76 -16.65 0.45 1.23
CA ILE A 76 -16.75 -0.07 -0.13
C ILE A 76 -15.58 -1.00 -0.43
N VAL A 77 -15.92 -2.17 -0.98
CA VAL A 77 -14.94 -3.17 -1.42
C VAL A 77 -15.29 -3.63 -2.83
N ALA A 78 -14.31 -3.63 -3.74
CA ALA A 78 -14.46 -4.28 -5.03
C ALA A 78 -14.19 -5.78 -4.89
N ILE A 79 -15.01 -6.59 -5.56
CA ILE A 79 -14.98 -8.04 -5.48
C ILE A 79 -14.83 -8.62 -6.89
N GLY A 80 -13.80 -9.44 -7.08
CA GLY A 80 -13.55 -10.18 -8.30
C GLY A 80 -13.91 -11.65 -8.14
N CYS A 81 -14.65 -12.20 -9.09
CA CYS A 81 -15.14 -13.57 -9.03
C CYS A 81 -14.49 -14.49 -10.08
N ALA A 82 -14.51 -15.80 -9.81
CA ALA A 82 -13.94 -16.85 -10.66
C ALA A 82 -14.66 -17.00 -12.02
N ASP A 83 -15.88 -16.48 -12.15
CA ASP A 83 -16.66 -16.48 -13.39
C ASP A 83 -16.49 -15.18 -14.19
N GLY A 84 -15.51 -14.35 -13.84
CA GLY A 84 -15.23 -13.06 -14.49
C GLY A 84 -16.12 -11.91 -14.02
N SER A 85 -17.05 -12.14 -13.09
CA SER A 85 -17.94 -11.08 -12.59
C SER A 85 -17.22 -10.17 -11.58
N VAL A 86 -17.48 -8.87 -11.68
CA VAL A 86 -17.00 -7.83 -10.75
C VAL A 86 -18.18 -7.15 -10.08
N TYR A 87 -18.10 -7.00 -8.75
CA TYR A 87 -19.10 -6.37 -7.91
C TYR A 87 -18.48 -5.32 -7.00
N LEU A 88 -19.29 -4.37 -6.53
CA LEU A 88 -18.96 -3.51 -5.39
C LEU A 88 -19.83 -3.92 -4.22
N PHE A 89 -19.21 -4.26 -3.10
CA PHE A 89 -19.87 -4.56 -1.84
C PHE A 89 -19.85 -3.32 -0.96
N PHE A 90 -21.04 -2.93 -0.53
CA PHE A 90 -21.28 -1.82 0.38
C PHE A 90 -21.69 -2.38 1.72
N TYR A 91 -21.12 -1.85 2.79
CA TYR A 91 -21.47 -2.24 4.15
C TYR A 91 -21.39 -1.04 5.10
N GLU A 92 -22.17 -1.08 6.17
CA GLU A 92 -22.11 -0.10 7.25
C GLU A 92 -21.44 -0.71 8.47
N ILE A 93 -20.38 -0.08 8.99
CA ILE A 93 -19.63 -0.61 10.14
C ILE A 93 -20.47 -0.57 11.41
N GLU A 94 -21.22 0.50 11.60
CA GLU A 94 -22.08 0.68 12.78
C GLU A 94 -23.32 -0.21 12.75
N ASN A 95 -23.66 -0.76 11.57
CA ASN A 95 -24.83 -1.62 11.41
C ASN A 95 -24.54 -2.72 10.38
N PHE A 96 -24.06 -3.86 10.87
CA PHE A 96 -23.72 -5.02 10.06
C PHE A 96 -24.93 -5.72 9.41
N GLU A 97 -26.16 -5.28 9.62
CA GLU A 97 -27.32 -5.75 8.85
C GLU A 97 -27.49 -4.99 7.53
N LEU A 98 -26.87 -3.81 7.42
CA LEU A 98 -26.94 -2.96 6.23
C LEU A 98 -25.77 -3.26 5.29
N PHE A 99 -26.04 -4.13 4.32
CA PHE A 99 -25.11 -4.42 3.23
C PHE A 99 -25.84 -4.66 1.91
N ASP A 100 -25.14 -4.44 0.79
CA ASP A 100 -25.66 -4.69 -0.56
C ASP A 100 -24.50 -4.85 -1.55
N CYS A 101 -24.80 -5.49 -2.69
CA CYS A 101 -23.85 -5.68 -3.79
C CYS A 101 -24.36 -5.01 -5.06
N LEU A 102 -23.53 -4.14 -5.65
CA LEU A 102 -23.75 -3.59 -6.97
C LEU A 102 -22.96 -4.40 -8.01
N PHE A 103 -23.63 -4.91 -9.04
CA PHE A 103 -22.95 -5.50 -10.18
C PHE A 103 -22.29 -4.42 -11.03
N VAL A 104 -21.02 -4.61 -11.39
CA VAL A 104 -20.25 -3.67 -12.21
C VAL A 104 -20.20 -4.16 -13.66
N TYR A 105 -19.61 -5.33 -13.88
CA TYR A 105 -19.38 -5.89 -15.20
C TYR A 105 -19.07 -7.39 -15.11
N LYS A 106 -19.22 -8.12 -16.22
CA LYS A 106 -18.80 -9.53 -16.33
C LYS A 106 -17.87 -9.70 -17.51
N PHE A 107 -16.64 -10.12 -17.21
CA PHE A 107 -15.62 -10.45 -18.20
C PHE A 107 -15.71 -11.92 -18.62
N GLU A 108 -15.07 -12.24 -19.75
CA GLU A 108 -15.07 -13.60 -20.32
C GLU A 108 -14.17 -14.57 -19.53
N LEU A 109 -13.15 -14.05 -18.87
CA LEU A 109 -12.16 -14.81 -18.12
C LEU A 109 -12.26 -14.53 -16.62
N PRO A 110 -11.82 -15.47 -15.75
CA PRO A 110 -11.78 -15.26 -14.30
C PRO A 110 -11.02 -14.01 -13.90
N VAL A 111 -11.49 -13.31 -12.86
CA VAL A 111 -10.76 -12.17 -12.30
C VAL A 111 -9.56 -12.68 -11.49
N LYS A 112 -8.37 -12.21 -11.81
CA LYS A 112 -7.12 -12.53 -11.11
C LYS A 112 -6.80 -11.50 -10.02
N LYS A 113 -6.83 -10.21 -10.36
CA LYS A 113 -6.47 -9.11 -9.45
C LYS A 113 -7.35 -7.89 -9.72
N LEU A 114 -7.62 -7.14 -8.65
CA LEU A 114 -8.28 -5.84 -8.69
C LEU A 114 -7.36 -4.80 -8.06
N ILE A 115 -7.34 -3.58 -8.61
CA ILE A 115 -6.63 -2.43 -8.05
C ILE A 115 -7.51 -1.20 -8.17
N TRP A 116 -7.61 -0.43 -7.10
CA TRP A 116 -8.40 0.79 -7.09
C TRP A 116 -7.50 2.02 -7.26
N TYR A 117 -7.63 2.68 -8.42
CA TYR A 117 -6.88 3.89 -8.78
C TYR A 117 -7.76 5.13 -8.63
N LEU A 118 -7.21 6.20 -8.03
CA LEU A 118 -7.89 7.47 -7.81
C LEU A 118 -7.28 8.55 -8.71
N PHE A 119 -8.01 8.97 -9.73
CA PHE A 119 -7.53 9.96 -10.69
C PHE A 119 -7.92 11.39 -10.26
N PRO A 120 -7.00 12.34 -10.04
CA PRO A 120 -7.25 13.62 -9.37
C PRO A 120 -8.05 14.66 -10.17
N PHE A 121 -8.52 14.32 -11.36
CA PHE A 121 -9.34 15.20 -12.18
C PHE A 121 -10.79 14.67 -12.23
N PRO A 122 -11.75 15.37 -11.60
CA PRO A 122 -13.16 15.04 -11.74
C PRO A 122 -13.57 15.36 -13.18
N LEU A 123 -14.01 14.34 -13.89
CA LEU A 123 -14.51 14.49 -15.25
C LEU A 123 -15.99 14.85 -15.19
N GLU A 124 -16.37 15.97 -15.82
CA GLU A 124 -17.71 16.56 -15.77
C GLU A 124 -18.79 15.58 -16.29
N GLU A 125 -19.58 15.02 -15.38
CA GLU A 125 -20.90 14.45 -15.68
C GLU A 125 -21.86 14.87 -14.54
N GLU A 126 -23.16 15.02 -14.82
CA GLU A 126 -24.17 15.24 -13.78
C GLU A 126 -24.73 13.90 -13.28
N LEU A 127 -24.81 13.73 -11.95
CA LEU A 127 -25.47 12.58 -11.37
C LEU A 127 -26.98 12.81 -11.23
N ARG A 128 -27.77 11.87 -11.74
CA ARG A 128 -29.19 11.74 -11.39
C ARG A 128 -29.38 10.59 -10.40
N PHE A 129 -29.51 10.92 -9.11
CA PHE A 129 -29.92 9.96 -8.09
C PHE A 129 -31.43 9.98 -7.94
N ASN A 130 -32.10 8.90 -8.34
CA ASN A 130 -33.57 8.82 -8.27
C ASN A 130 -34.12 8.31 -6.93
N LYS A 131 -33.28 7.85 -5.98
CA LYS A 131 -33.70 7.37 -4.64
C LYS A 131 -32.66 7.77 -3.56
N LYS A 132 -33.04 7.64 -2.28
CA LYS A 132 -32.19 7.84 -1.08
C LYS A 132 -31.97 6.50 -0.36
N ASN A 133 -31.30 5.51 -0.98
CA ASN A 133 -30.91 4.29 -0.26
C ASN A 133 -29.47 4.39 0.30
N PHE A 134 -29.10 3.51 1.24
CA PHE A 134 -27.79 3.58 1.92
C PHE A 134 -26.62 3.42 0.92
N VAL A 135 -26.76 2.57 -0.10
CA VAL A 135 -25.79 2.42 -1.19
C VAL A 135 -25.56 3.75 -1.90
N GLN A 136 -26.63 4.46 -2.26
CA GLN A 136 -26.54 5.77 -2.93
C GLN A 136 -25.89 6.83 -2.04
N ARG A 137 -26.07 6.78 -0.71
CA ARG A 137 -25.37 7.67 0.22
C ARG A 137 -23.86 7.45 0.14
N ILE A 138 -23.42 6.19 0.25
CA ILE A 138 -22.00 5.84 0.18
C ILE A 138 -21.44 6.13 -1.23
N TRP A 139 -22.19 5.81 -2.28
CA TRP A 139 -21.82 6.07 -3.68
C TRP A 139 -21.71 7.57 -3.99
N LYS A 140 -22.59 8.40 -3.42
CA LYS A 140 -22.51 9.85 -3.55
C LYS A 140 -21.16 10.35 -3.03
N SER A 141 -20.64 9.79 -1.94
CA SER A 141 -19.31 10.16 -1.41
C SER A 141 -18.17 9.84 -2.37
N VAL A 142 -18.24 8.72 -3.11
CA VAL A 142 -17.26 8.37 -4.16
C VAL A 142 -17.27 9.46 -5.23
N TYR A 143 -18.46 9.84 -5.68
CA TYR A 143 -18.61 10.76 -6.80
C TYR A 143 -18.33 12.22 -6.47
N SER A 144 -18.75 12.68 -5.28
CA SER A 144 -18.49 14.05 -4.84
C SER A 144 -17.03 14.26 -4.45
N SER A 145 -16.20 13.21 -4.51
CA SER A 145 -14.78 13.34 -4.23
C SER A 145 -14.07 14.13 -5.33
N LYS A 146 -12.91 14.71 -5.00
CA LYS A 146 -12.04 15.38 -5.98
C LYS A 146 -11.38 14.41 -6.97
N TYR A 147 -11.75 13.12 -6.95
CA TYR A 147 -11.09 12.07 -7.71
C TYR A 147 -12.11 11.23 -8.49
N THR A 148 -11.75 10.85 -9.70
CA THR A 148 -12.46 9.82 -10.46
C THR A 148 -11.99 8.44 -9.99
N SER A 149 -12.92 7.59 -9.54
CA SER A 149 -12.62 6.20 -9.17
C SER A 149 -12.51 5.30 -10.40
N ILE A 150 -11.38 4.62 -10.53
CA ILE A 150 -11.08 3.71 -11.61
C ILE A 150 -10.67 2.36 -11.03
N LEU A 151 -11.39 1.32 -11.42
CA LEU A 151 -11.09 -0.05 -11.00
C LEU A 151 -10.34 -0.76 -12.12
N LEU A 152 -9.05 -1.03 -11.90
CA LEU A 152 -8.24 -1.87 -12.78
C LEU A 152 -8.54 -3.34 -12.49
N VAL A 153 -8.80 -4.10 -13.55
CA VAL A 153 -9.16 -5.51 -13.51
C VAL A 153 -8.17 -6.29 -14.37
N GLN A 154 -7.37 -7.12 -13.70
CA GLN A 154 -6.48 -8.09 -14.36
C GLN A 154 -7.21 -9.43 -14.42
N LEU A 155 -7.34 -9.99 -15.62
CA LEU A 155 -7.96 -11.31 -15.81
C LEU A 155 -6.91 -12.42 -15.80
N GLU A 156 -7.33 -13.65 -15.52
CA GLU A 156 -6.47 -14.81 -15.72
C GLU A 156 -6.09 -14.96 -17.19
N SER A 157 -4.80 -15.20 -17.45
CA SER A 157 -4.29 -15.44 -18.79
C SER A 157 -4.44 -16.93 -19.14
N THR A 158 -4.93 -17.23 -20.35
CA THR A 158 -4.87 -18.60 -20.88
C THR A 158 -3.41 -18.99 -21.05
N ARG A 159 -3.06 -20.26 -20.76
CA ARG A 159 -1.66 -20.73 -20.69
C ARG A 159 -0.80 -20.43 -21.93
N ASN A 160 -1.44 -20.21 -23.09
CA ASN A 160 -0.78 -19.94 -24.37
C ASN A 160 -0.82 -18.47 -24.81
N SER A 161 -1.43 -17.56 -24.03
CA SER A 161 -1.45 -16.15 -24.38
C SER A 161 -0.18 -15.44 -23.94
N LEU A 162 0.49 -14.79 -24.89
CA LEU A 162 1.61 -13.87 -24.64
C LEU A 162 1.13 -12.51 -24.12
N LYS A 163 -0.18 -12.23 -24.21
CA LYS A 163 -0.79 -10.97 -23.78
C LYS A 163 -1.63 -11.21 -22.53
N GLU A 164 -1.51 -10.31 -21.56
CA GLU A 164 -2.53 -10.19 -20.51
C GLU A 164 -3.55 -9.15 -20.92
N VAL A 165 -4.81 -9.42 -20.57
CA VAL A 165 -5.91 -8.50 -20.82
C VAL A 165 -6.22 -7.80 -19.51
N ILE A 166 -5.89 -6.51 -19.45
CA ILE A 166 -6.24 -5.65 -18.35
C ILE A 166 -7.32 -4.69 -18.82
N TYR A 167 -8.36 -4.56 -18.03
CA TYR A 167 -9.40 -3.57 -18.23
C TYR A 167 -9.32 -2.53 -17.12
N TYR A 168 -9.72 -1.31 -17.41
CA TYR A 168 -10.07 -0.35 -16.37
C TYR A 168 -11.52 0.06 -16.53
N VAL A 169 -12.22 0.04 -15.40
CA VAL A 169 -13.63 0.38 -15.31
C VAL A 169 -13.72 1.72 -14.62
N ARG A 170 -14.22 2.72 -15.35
CA ARG A 170 -14.55 4.02 -14.76
C ARG A 170 -15.86 3.87 -13.99
N LEU A 171 -15.77 4.04 -12.67
CA LEU A 171 -16.89 3.85 -11.77
C LEU A 171 -17.78 5.11 -11.75
N MET A 172 -18.93 5.03 -12.43
CA MET A 172 -19.88 6.13 -12.62
C MET A 172 -21.33 5.63 -12.66
N ASN A 173 -22.28 6.51 -12.99
CA ASN A 173 -23.65 6.12 -13.33
C ASN A 173 -23.74 5.11 -14.45
N LYS A 174 -22.94 5.30 -15.50
CA LYS A 174 -22.74 4.32 -16.57
C LYS A 174 -21.31 3.84 -16.50
N MET A 175 -21.14 2.59 -16.08
CA MET A 175 -19.83 1.95 -16.05
C MET A 175 -19.27 1.90 -17.46
N LYS A 176 -18.11 2.52 -17.67
CA LYS A 176 -17.39 2.49 -18.95
C LYS A 176 -16.17 1.59 -18.77
N VAL A 177 -16.03 0.61 -19.64
CA VAL A 177 -14.95 -0.38 -19.61
C VAL A 177 -14.01 -0.09 -20.78
N PHE A 178 -12.72 -0.02 -20.49
CA PHE A 178 -11.69 0.25 -21.47
C PHE A 178 -10.59 -0.80 -21.37
N GLY A 179 -10.03 -1.21 -22.51
CA GLY A 179 -8.89 -2.12 -22.54
C GLY A 179 -7.56 -1.37 -22.37
N LEU A 180 -6.68 -1.89 -21.52
CA LEU A 180 -5.28 -1.54 -21.47
C LEU A 180 -4.51 -2.59 -22.30
N ASN A 181 -4.20 -2.24 -23.54
CA ASN A 181 -3.50 -3.14 -24.46
C ASN A 181 -2.01 -3.16 -24.12
N LEU A 182 -1.58 -4.18 -23.39
CA LEU A 182 -0.17 -4.44 -23.13
C LEU A 182 0.38 -5.50 -24.07
N THR A 183 1.64 -5.34 -24.44
CA THR A 183 2.33 -6.22 -25.40
C THR A 183 3.01 -7.42 -24.73
N LYS A 184 3.23 -7.35 -23.42
CA LYS A 184 3.94 -8.34 -22.62
C LYS A 184 3.04 -8.94 -21.54
N LYS A 185 3.41 -10.10 -21.04
CA LYS A 185 2.73 -10.77 -19.94
C LYS A 185 3.02 -10.05 -18.62
N VAL A 186 1.99 -9.49 -17.99
CA VAL A 186 2.13 -8.77 -16.73
C VAL A 186 2.31 -9.76 -15.58
N PHE A 187 3.35 -9.53 -14.78
CA PHE A 187 3.53 -10.25 -13.52
C PHE A 187 2.58 -9.68 -12.47
N ASP A 188 2.69 -8.37 -12.22
CA ASP A 188 1.86 -7.68 -11.26
C ASP A 188 1.58 -6.22 -11.64
N LEU A 189 0.57 -5.65 -10.99
CA LEU A 189 0.19 -4.24 -11.11
C LEU A 189 0.26 -3.58 -9.72
N LEU A 190 0.75 -2.35 -9.68
CA LEU A 190 0.88 -1.54 -8.46
C LEU A 190 0.50 -0.09 -8.75
N ILE A 191 0.10 0.67 -7.73
CA ILE A 191 0.01 2.14 -7.83
C ILE A 191 1.20 2.75 -7.10
N ILE A 192 2.18 3.22 -7.85
CA ILE A 192 3.36 3.89 -7.33
C ILE A 192 3.12 5.40 -7.36
N GLN A 193 3.49 6.09 -6.29
CA GLN A 193 3.53 7.55 -6.30
C GLN A 193 4.87 7.97 -6.89
N PHE A 194 4.89 8.97 -7.76
CA PHE A 194 6.13 9.44 -8.37
C PHE A 194 6.01 10.95 -8.63
N PRO A 195 7.12 11.72 -8.67
CA PRO A 195 7.04 13.12 -9.06
C PRO A 195 6.32 13.31 -10.41
N PRO A 196 5.53 14.38 -10.57
CA PRO A 196 4.85 14.67 -11.83
C PRO A 196 5.85 14.81 -12.98
N PRO A 197 5.43 14.55 -14.23
CA PRO A 197 6.31 14.77 -15.36
C PRO A 197 6.57 16.27 -15.55
N VAL A 198 7.75 16.63 -16.04
CA VAL A 198 8.14 18.03 -16.27
C VAL A 198 7.83 18.43 -17.72
N GLU A 199 7.14 19.56 -17.90
CA GLU A 199 6.89 20.16 -19.21
C GLU A 199 8.19 20.74 -19.80
N SER A 200 8.39 20.56 -21.11
CA SER A 200 9.63 20.90 -21.82
C SER A 200 9.97 22.40 -21.84
N SER A 201 9.02 23.29 -21.52
CA SER A 201 9.20 24.74 -21.61
C SER A 201 9.43 25.41 -20.26
N LYS A 202 10.66 25.35 -19.72
CA LYS A 202 11.21 26.34 -18.73
C LYS A 202 12.66 26.09 -18.29
N ILE A 203 13.53 25.56 -19.15
CA ILE A 203 14.97 25.66 -18.90
C ILE A 203 15.47 26.90 -19.65
N SER A 204 15.54 28.03 -18.95
CA SER A 204 16.41 29.12 -19.38
C SER A 204 17.86 28.65 -19.30
N ASP A 205 18.62 28.86 -20.36
CA ASP A 205 20.04 28.54 -20.53
C ASP A 205 20.96 29.30 -19.55
N THR A 206 20.83 29.06 -18.26
CA THR A 206 21.84 29.44 -17.28
C THR A 206 22.33 28.19 -16.58
N ALA A 207 23.59 27.88 -16.85
CA ALA A 207 24.38 26.82 -16.25
C ALA A 207 24.33 26.89 -14.71
N SER A 208 23.36 26.23 -14.12
CA SER A 208 23.46 25.68 -12.78
C SER A 208 22.88 24.29 -12.86
N ILE A 209 23.73 23.30 -12.61
CA ILE A 209 23.33 21.92 -12.36
C ILE A 209 22.58 21.97 -11.03
N VAL A 210 21.32 22.36 -11.05
CA VAL A 210 20.43 22.13 -9.93
C VAL A 210 20.19 20.63 -9.96
N LYS A 211 21.03 19.91 -9.21
CA LYS A 211 20.63 18.62 -8.67
C LYS A 211 19.40 18.94 -7.84
N GLU A 212 18.22 18.76 -8.43
CA GLU A 212 16.97 18.81 -7.70
C GLU A 212 16.99 17.64 -6.71
N CYS A 213 17.62 17.85 -5.54
CA CYS A 213 17.35 17.02 -4.39
C CYS A 213 15.88 17.24 -4.06
N TYR A 214 15.07 16.19 -4.19
CA TYR A 214 13.66 16.20 -3.84
C TYR A 214 13.50 16.18 -2.31
N ASP A 215 13.90 17.28 -1.67
CA ASP A 215 13.68 17.51 -0.24
C ASP A 215 12.25 18.01 0.03
N ASN A 216 11.48 18.35 -1.03
CA ASN A 216 10.11 18.84 -0.96
C ASN A 216 9.11 17.89 -1.65
N TYR A 217 8.48 17.03 -0.84
CA TYR A 217 7.47 16.02 -1.21
C TYR A 217 6.07 16.59 -1.53
N SER A 218 5.95 17.87 -1.87
CA SER A 218 4.64 18.54 -1.97
C SER A 218 3.85 18.19 -3.23
N LEU A 219 4.48 17.58 -4.25
CA LEU A 219 3.84 17.23 -5.51
C LEU A 219 4.23 15.80 -5.94
N ILE A 220 3.37 14.83 -5.63
CA ILE A 220 3.46 13.44 -6.11
C ILE A 220 2.18 13.08 -6.87
N CYS A 221 2.32 12.40 -8.00
CA CYS A 221 1.22 11.86 -8.79
C CYS A 221 1.13 10.34 -8.61
N ASP A 222 -0.07 9.80 -8.69
CA ASP A 222 -0.27 8.36 -8.73
C ASP A 222 -0.03 7.85 -10.16
N TYR A 223 0.80 6.83 -10.31
CA TYR A 223 1.06 6.15 -11.57
C TYR A 223 0.62 4.70 -11.46
N LEU A 224 0.07 4.17 -12.56
CA LEU A 224 -0.08 2.72 -12.72
C LEU A 224 1.30 2.14 -13.06
N CYS A 225 1.89 1.41 -12.13
CA CYS A 225 3.11 0.65 -12.37
C CYS A 225 2.75 -0.76 -12.84
N VAL A 226 3.17 -1.10 -14.06
CA VAL A 226 3.06 -2.44 -14.62
C VAL A 226 4.40 -3.14 -14.45
N VAL A 227 4.37 -4.31 -13.81
CA VAL A 227 5.57 -5.08 -13.49
C VAL A 227 5.65 -6.29 -14.40
N TYR A 228 6.79 -6.45 -15.05
CA TYR A 228 7.14 -7.60 -15.85
C TYR A 228 8.26 -8.38 -15.18
N ARG A 229 8.13 -9.70 -15.18
CA ARG A 229 9.18 -10.59 -14.68
C ARG A 229 9.85 -11.31 -15.84
N ASP A 230 11.17 -11.37 -15.77
CA ASP A 230 12.00 -12.25 -16.57
C ASP A 230 12.84 -13.14 -15.64
N LEU A 231 13.64 -14.02 -16.23
CA LEU A 231 14.67 -14.72 -15.48
C LEU A 231 15.78 -13.72 -15.12
N ASN A 232 16.09 -13.61 -13.82
CA ASN A 232 17.12 -12.75 -13.26
C ASN A 232 16.94 -11.23 -13.48
N ARG A 233 15.74 -10.79 -13.88
CA ARG A 233 15.43 -9.38 -14.11
C ARG A 233 13.97 -9.06 -13.83
N VAL A 234 13.73 -7.85 -13.36
CA VAL A 234 12.40 -7.27 -13.20
C VAL A 234 12.37 -5.91 -13.86
N THR A 235 11.33 -5.65 -14.64
CA THR A 235 11.10 -4.36 -15.30
C THR A 235 9.78 -3.76 -14.82
N PHE A 236 9.80 -2.47 -14.57
CA PHE A 236 8.71 -1.65 -14.09
C PHE A 236 8.43 -0.56 -15.14
N GLU A 237 7.21 -0.54 -15.65
CA GLU A 237 6.74 0.48 -16.59
C GLU A 237 5.70 1.37 -15.88
N LEU A 238 5.96 2.68 -15.79
CA LEU A 238 5.09 3.66 -15.14
C LEU A 238 4.18 4.31 -16.18
N PHE A 239 2.88 4.12 -16.01
CA PHE A 239 1.84 4.71 -16.86
C PHE A 239 1.10 5.82 -16.12
N LEU A 240 0.92 6.95 -16.80
CA LEU A 240 0.06 8.05 -16.34
C LEU A 240 -1.25 8.02 -17.13
N LEU A 241 -2.37 8.22 -16.43
CA LEU A 241 -3.67 8.36 -17.07
C LEU A 241 -3.84 9.80 -17.58
N GLY A 242 -4.03 9.95 -18.90
CA GLY A 242 -4.38 11.22 -19.52
C GLY A 242 -5.84 11.61 -19.31
N LEU A 243 -6.17 12.88 -19.58
CA LEU A 243 -7.56 13.38 -19.56
C LEU A 243 -8.45 12.70 -20.60
N ASP A 244 -7.86 12.17 -21.68
CA ASP A 244 -8.53 11.35 -22.69
C ASP A 244 -8.83 9.92 -22.20
N LEU A 245 -8.58 9.65 -20.91
CA LEU A 245 -8.71 8.37 -20.23
C LEU A 245 -7.79 7.29 -20.79
N LYS A 246 -6.69 7.63 -21.47
CA LYS A 246 -5.72 6.64 -21.93
C LYS A 246 -4.48 6.64 -21.04
N PHE A 247 -4.01 5.45 -20.72
CA PHE A 247 -2.73 5.28 -20.07
C PHE A 247 -1.60 5.47 -21.08
N GLN A 248 -0.72 6.41 -20.80
CA GLN A 248 0.49 6.66 -21.55
C GLN A 248 1.68 6.16 -20.74
N LEU A 249 2.60 5.43 -21.37
CA LEU A 249 3.86 5.05 -20.75
C LEU A 249 4.74 6.30 -20.61
N ILE A 250 5.17 6.59 -19.38
CA ILE A 250 5.93 7.78 -19.04
C ILE A 250 7.38 7.43 -18.68
N LYS A 251 7.62 6.29 -18.04
CA LYS A 251 8.96 5.87 -17.61
C LYS A 251 9.06 4.35 -17.57
N SER A 252 10.26 3.82 -17.78
CA SER A 252 10.57 2.42 -17.52
C SER A 252 11.86 2.30 -16.73
N PHE A 253 11.91 1.42 -15.73
CA PHE A 253 13.13 1.10 -15.01
C PHE A 253 13.22 -0.40 -14.71
N ASN A 254 14.43 -0.90 -14.47
CA ASN A 254 14.64 -2.32 -14.17
C ASN A 254 15.66 -2.53 -13.05
N THR A 255 15.63 -3.73 -12.51
CA THR A 255 16.66 -4.23 -11.62
C THR A 255 17.00 -5.69 -11.92
N ARG A 256 18.23 -6.09 -11.59
CA ARG A 256 18.69 -7.49 -11.70
C ARG A 256 18.36 -8.21 -10.40
N VAL A 257 17.89 -9.44 -10.51
CA VAL A 257 17.57 -10.29 -9.36
C VAL A 257 18.18 -11.68 -9.54
N GLN A 258 18.32 -12.44 -8.46
CA GLN A 258 18.71 -13.84 -8.48
C GLN A 258 17.46 -14.72 -8.52
N GLY A 259 17.26 -15.39 -9.65
CA GLY A 259 16.10 -16.23 -9.91
C GLY A 259 14.94 -15.46 -10.56
N SER A 260 13.72 -15.89 -10.28
CA SER A 260 12.49 -15.24 -10.77
C SER A 260 11.68 -14.71 -9.58
N ILE A 261 11.10 -13.53 -9.74
CA ILE A 261 10.26 -12.95 -8.70
C ILE A 261 8.98 -13.75 -8.49
N THR A 262 8.66 -13.95 -7.20
CA THR A 262 7.52 -14.72 -6.73
C THR A 262 6.47 -13.81 -6.10
N ASN A 263 6.89 -12.79 -5.36
CA ASN A 263 6.01 -11.79 -4.79
C ASN A 263 6.63 -10.40 -4.86
N ILE A 264 5.75 -9.40 -4.86
CA ILE A 264 6.09 -7.99 -4.82
C ILE A 264 5.13 -7.28 -3.86
N ILE A 265 5.68 -6.39 -3.04
CA ILE A 265 4.92 -5.50 -2.17
C ILE A 265 5.39 -4.08 -2.37
N LEU A 266 4.41 -3.21 -2.54
CA LEU A 266 4.57 -1.79 -2.30
C LEU A 266 3.91 -1.47 -0.97
N THR A 267 4.69 -0.87 -0.06
CA THR A 267 4.16 -0.50 1.27
C THR A 267 3.09 0.58 1.15
N ASN A 268 2.12 0.55 2.05
CA ASN A 268 0.91 1.38 1.95
C ASN A 268 1.20 2.88 1.90
N LYS A 269 0.33 3.59 1.18
CA LYS A 269 0.35 5.05 1.06
C LYS A 269 -0.09 5.68 2.38
N GLN A 270 0.78 6.45 3.02
CA GLN A 270 0.44 7.20 4.24
C GLN A 270 -0.14 8.59 3.93
N TYR A 271 -1.22 8.64 3.13
CA TYR A 271 -1.86 9.89 2.67
C TYR A 271 -2.27 10.86 3.80
N ASN A 272 -2.48 10.36 5.02
CA ASN A 272 -3.06 11.14 6.11
C ASN A 272 -2.05 11.64 7.16
N GLN A 273 -0.76 11.29 7.03
CA GLN A 273 0.24 11.71 8.02
C GLN A 273 0.94 13.01 7.60
N TYR A 274 0.99 13.33 6.30
CA TYR A 274 1.68 14.53 5.81
C TYR A 274 1.03 15.84 6.29
N SER A 275 -0.30 15.90 6.36
CA SER A 275 -0.99 17.11 6.85
C SER A 275 -0.72 17.37 8.32
N LEU A 276 -0.53 16.32 9.14
CA LEU A 276 -0.17 16.44 10.55
C LEU A 276 1.24 17.02 10.74
N TYR A 277 2.17 16.78 9.82
CA TYR A 277 3.53 17.32 9.89
C TYR A 277 3.70 18.72 9.28
N ASN A 278 2.75 19.16 8.45
CA ASN A 278 2.76 20.48 7.80
C ASN A 278 1.92 21.55 8.52
N LEU A 279 1.14 21.18 9.55
CA LEU A 279 0.30 22.12 10.29
C LEU A 279 1.09 23.08 11.21
N ASP A 280 2.37 22.81 11.46
CA ASP A 280 3.23 23.68 12.31
C ASP A 280 3.90 24.85 11.57
N ILE A 281 3.56 25.14 10.30
CA ILE A 281 4.19 26.28 9.59
C ILE A 281 3.45 27.61 9.84
N ASN A 282 2.26 27.59 10.42
CA ASN A 282 1.47 28.81 10.62
C ASN A 282 0.93 28.95 12.05
N ASP A 283 1.77 28.85 13.07
CA ASP A 283 1.43 29.50 14.33
C ASP A 283 2.62 30.30 14.90
N ASP A 284 2.27 31.53 15.25
CA ASP A 284 3.01 32.54 15.99
C ASP A 284 4.05 33.39 15.24
N ASN A 285 3.52 34.47 14.62
CA ASN A 285 4.16 35.77 14.35
C ASN A 285 4.48 36.15 12.89
N SER A 286 3.50 36.07 11.99
CA SER A 286 3.55 36.96 10.82
C SER A 286 2.17 37.54 10.50
N ASN A 287 2.00 38.82 10.82
CA ASN A 287 1.02 39.69 10.18
C ASN A 287 1.29 39.64 8.67
N ILE A 288 0.56 38.80 7.94
CA ILE A 288 0.52 38.84 6.49
C ILE A 288 -0.90 39.27 6.12
N GLU A 289 -1.05 40.56 5.87
CA GLU A 289 -2.21 41.09 5.18
C GLU A 289 -2.32 40.39 3.82
N ASN A 290 -3.49 39.82 3.57
CA ASN A 290 -3.90 39.23 2.30
C ASN A 290 -3.88 40.30 1.20
N ILE A 291 -2.80 40.37 0.42
CA ILE A 291 -2.84 40.97 -0.91
C ILE A 291 -2.10 40.06 -1.89
N ASP A 292 -2.90 39.51 -2.82
CA ASP A 292 -2.56 38.79 -4.04
C ASP A 292 -2.10 37.32 -3.97
N ASN A 293 -2.96 36.48 -4.57
CA ASN A 293 -2.90 35.03 -4.80
C ASN A 293 -1.66 34.55 -5.60
N ARG A 294 -0.45 34.64 -5.04
CA ARG A 294 0.71 33.86 -5.47
C ARG A 294 1.55 33.47 -4.26
N LEU A 295 1.38 32.22 -3.80
CA LEU A 295 2.30 31.56 -2.85
C LEU A 295 3.64 31.30 -3.55
N ASN A 296 4.46 32.35 -3.67
CA ASN A 296 5.89 32.21 -3.91
C ASN A 296 6.57 32.11 -2.55
N VAL A 297 6.85 30.88 -2.11
CA VAL A 297 7.74 30.65 -0.97
C VAL A 297 9.17 30.96 -1.44
N PHE A 298 9.57 32.22 -1.33
CA PHE A 298 10.97 32.59 -1.40
C PHE A 298 11.66 32.06 -0.15
N ALA A 299 12.53 31.07 -0.33
CA ALA A 299 13.48 30.65 0.69
C ALA A 299 14.40 31.84 1.00
N THR A 300 14.15 32.53 2.11
CA THR A 300 15.04 33.57 2.61
C THR A 300 16.30 32.91 3.16
N ASN A 301 17.40 33.18 2.48
CA ASN A 301 18.77 32.91 2.93
C ASN A 301 19.00 33.62 4.27
N ASN A 302 18.75 32.92 5.38
CA ASN A 302 19.44 33.05 6.68
C ASN A 302 18.61 32.31 7.75
N SER A 303 18.84 31.01 7.92
CA SER A 303 18.66 30.39 9.23
C SER A 303 19.56 29.17 9.37
N LEU A 304 20.53 29.33 10.25
CA LEU A 304 21.40 28.30 10.79
C LEU A 304 20.57 27.39 11.74
N MET A 305 19.51 26.77 11.25
CA MET A 305 18.75 25.70 11.93
C MET A 305 18.03 24.90 10.85
N GLY A 306 18.77 23.99 10.21
CA GLY A 306 18.19 22.93 9.41
C GLY A 306 17.39 22.01 10.32
N PHE A 307 16.11 22.32 10.53
CA PHE A 307 15.14 21.34 11.00
C PHE A 307 14.90 20.34 9.87
N GLY A 308 15.87 19.44 9.67
CA GLY A 308 15.66 18.17 9.01
C GLY A 308 14.74 17.33 9.88
N LYS A 309 13.44 17.69 9.91
CA LYS A 309 12.40 16.86 10.52
C LYS A 309 12.45 15.52 9.79
N CYS A 310 12.85 14.47 10.49
CA CYS A 310 13.21 13.21 9.83
C CYS A 310 12.00 12.59 9.11
N VAL A 311 12.03 12.65 7.77
CA VAL A 311 10.95 12.25 6.85
C VAL A 311 10.82 10.71 6.73
N ASN A 312 11.63 9.95 7.48
CA ASN A 312 11.64 8.49 7.39
C ASN A 312 10.42 7.80 8.03
N SER A 313 9.63 8.46 8.89
CA SER A 313 8.35 7.89 9.35
C SER A 313 7.34 7.71 8.20
N LEU A 314 7.57 8.38 7.06
CA LEU A 314 6.79 8.35 5.82
C LEU A 314 7.44 7.48 4.73
N GLN A 315 8.49 6.72 5.07
CA GLN A 315 9.26 5.94 4.10
C GLN A 315 8.40 4.81 3.52
N GLN A 316 8.20 4.87 2.21
CA GLN A 316 7.60 3.78 1.44
C GLN A 316 8.71 2.90 0.89
N PHE A 317 8.51 1.60 0.90
CA PHE A 317 9.44 0.61 0.35
C PHE A 317 8.81 -0.16 -0.79
N LEU A 318 9.67 -0.55 -1.73
CA LEU A 318 9.35 -1.55 -2.74
C LEU A 318 10.15 -2.81 -2.40
N ILE A 319 9.46 -3.90 -2.13
CA ILE A 319 10.03 -5.16 -1.65
C ILE A 319 9.69 -6.27 -2.64
N LEU A 320 10.72 -6.98 -3.11
CA LEU A 320 10.58 -8.12 -4.01
C LEU A 320 11.08 -9.38 -3.32
N SER A 321 10.50 -10.53 -3.66
CA SER A 321 11.02 -11.85 -3.28
C SER A 321 11.21 -12.74 -4.49
N THR A 322 12.14 -13.69 -4.39
CA THR A 322 12.43 -14.65 -5.46
C THR A 322 12.23 -16.09 -5.04
N ASN A 323 12.14 -16.96 -6.05
CA ASN A 323 12.08 -18.41 -5.88
C ASN A 323 13.38 -19.04 -5.35
N LEU A 324 14.46 -18.25 -5.26
CA LEU A 324 15.75 -18.67 -4.70
C LEU A 324 15.97 -18.16 -3.27
N GLY A 325 14.95 -17.55 -2.65
CA GLY A 325 15.01 -17.12 -1.25
C GLY A 325 15.73 -15.80 -1.01
N TYR A 326 15.85 -14.98 -2.06
CA TYR A 326 16.36 -13.60 -1.95
C TYR A 326 15.21 -12.61 -1.79
N VAL A 327 15.46 -11.58 -0.99
CA VAL A 327 14.61 -10.40 -0.84
C VAL A 327 15.38 -9.20 -1.36
N TYR A 328 14.71 -8.37 -2.16
CA TYR A 328 15.24 -7.11 -2.67
C TYR A 328 14.43 -5.96 -2.10
N ILE A 329 15.09 -4.96 -1.53
CA ILE A 329 14.42 -3.82 -0.91
C ILE A 329 15.02 -2.53 -1.46
N THR A 330 14.17 -1.55 -1.75
CA THR A 330 14.58 -0.16 -1.95
C THR A 330 13.56 0.74 -1.28
N SER A 331 14.00 1.91 -0.81
CA SER A 331 13.06 2.98 -0.49
C SER A 331 12.57 3.63 -1.77
N LEU A 332 11.31 4.08 -1.79
CA LEU A 332 10.78 4.87 -2.90
C LEU A 332 11.45 6.23 -2.98
N VAL A 333 11.94 6.78 -1.86
CA VAL A 333 12.71 8.04 -1.86
C VAL A 333 14.00 7.87 -2.67
N ASP A 334 14.75 6.79 -2.44
CA ASP A 334 15.93 6.47 -3.23
C ASP A 334 15.58 6.24 -4.70
N LEU A 335 14.44 5.60 -4.97
CA LEU A 335 13.94 5.42 -6.32
C LEU A 335 13.69 6.79 -6.98
N TYR A 336 13.02 7.72 -6.31
CA TYR A 336 12.73 9.06 -6.83
C TYR A 336 14.02 9.87 -7.04
N ASN A 337 14.98 9.78 -6.14
CA ASN A 337 16.26 10.48 -6.25
C ASN A 337 17.13 9.93 -7.38
N LYS A 338 17.04 8.62 -7.68
CA LYS A 338 17.79 7.97 -8.76
C LYS A 338 17.10 8.11 -10.11
N LEU A 339 15.77 8.12 -10.13
CA LEU A 339 14.98 8.24 -11.34
C LEU A 339 14.68 9.72 -11.62
N THR A 340 15.27 10.26 -12.67
CA THR A 340 14.91 11.62 -13.12
C THR A 340 13.42 11.67 -13.49
N PRO A 341 12.68 12.74 -13.12
CA PRO A 341 11.31 12.89 -13.56
C PRO A 341 11.22 12.79 -15.07
N ALA A 342 10.19 12.10 -15.55
CA ALA A 342 10.00 11.97 -16.98
C ALA A 342 9.64 13.32 -17.61
N ARG A 343 10.21 13.62 -18.78
CA ARG A 343 9.70 14.69 -19.64
C ARG A 343 8.63 14.12 -20.54
N ILE A 344 7.54 14.86 -20.73
CA ILE A 344 6.38 14.40 -21.52
C ILE A 344 6.79 14.05 -22.96
N ASP A 345 7.79 14.77 -23.50
CA ASP A 345 8.22 14.67 -24.90
C ASP A 345 9.52 13.86 -25.10
N SER A 346 10.11 13.26 -24.06
CA SER A 346 11.38 12.53 -24.19
C SER A 346 11.18 11.07 -24.59
N GLU A 347 12.14 10.51 -25.33
CA GLU A 347 12.22 9.06 -25.55
C GLU A 347 12.26 8.32 -24.21
N ILE A 348 11.48 7.24 -24.13
CA ILE A 348 11.35 6.44 -22.92
C ILE A 348 12.65 5.64 -22.74
N LEU A 349 13.56 6.17 -21.94
CA LEU A 349 14.81 5.52 -21.58
C LEU A 349 14.59 4.55 -20.42
N GLU A 350 15.14 3.34 -20.57
CA GLU A 350 15.09 2.34 -19.51
C GLU A 350 16.24 2.55 -18.50
N GLU A 351 15.90 2.93 -17.28
CA GLU A 351 16.89 3.21 -16.22
C GLU A 351 17.18 1.98 -15.36
N LYS A 352 18.44 1.83 -14.93
CA LYS A 352 18.84 0.74 -14.01
C LYS A 352 18.79 1.25 -12.58
N VAL A 353 18.04 0.54 -11.74
CA VAL A 353 17.93 0.84 -10.31
C VAL A 353 18.55 -0.31 -9.50
N GLN A 354 19.32 0.07 -8.50
CA GLN A 354 19.89 -0.86 -7.54
C GLN A 354 18.95 -1.01 -6.34
N PHE A 355 18.69 -2.26 -5.98
CA PHE A 355 18.01 -2.67 -4.76
C PHE A 355 19.05 -3.32 -3.84
N ASP A 356 18.81 -3.23 -2.53
CA ASP A 356 19.59 -3.98 -1.55
C ASP A 356 19.15 -5.44 -1.59
N GLU A 357 20.11 -6.32 -1.87
CA GLU A 357 19.90 -7.76 -1.98
C GLU A 357 20.19 -8.44 -0.64
N ILE A 358 19.22 -9.22 -0.16
CA ILE A 358 19.29 -9.89 1.13
C ILE A 358 18.92 -11.35 0.95
N PHE A 359 19.87 -12.24 1.23
CA PHE A 359 19.61 -13.68 1.22
C PHE A 359 18.92 -14.11 2.52
N VAL A 360 17.74 -14.74 2.41
CA VAL A 360 16.93 -15.18 3.56
C VAL A 360 17.08 -16.69 3.78
N CYS A 361 16.94 -17.50 2.72
CA CYS A 361 16.98 -18.96 2.85
C CYS A 361 17.21 -19.67 1.51
N ASN A 362 17.55 -20.96 1.54
CA ASN A 362 17.61 -21.80 0.34
C ASN A 362 16.23 -22.36 -0.05
N SER A 363 15.20 -21.51 -0.17
CA SER A 363 13.87 -21.98 -0.54
C SER A 363 13.01 -20.89 -1.18
N ASN A 364 11.92 -21.31 -1.83
CA ASN A 364 10.97 -20.41 -2.45
C ASN A 364 10.22 -19.57 -1.39
N LEU A 365 10.26 -18.25 -1.53
CA LEU A 365 9.44 -17.34 -0.73
C LEU A 365 8.03 -17.31 -1.32
N LEU A 366 7.06 -17.79 -0.53
CA LEU A 366 5.70 -18.07 -0.99
C LEU A 366 4.75 -16.89 -0.83
N ASP A 367 4.98 -16.07 0.19
CA ASP A 367 4.13 -14.93 0.50
C ASP A 367 4.97 -13.84 1.16
N LEU A 368 4.52 -12.60 1.02
CA LEU A 368 5.09 -11.46 1.71
C LEU A 368 3.94 -10.66 2.35
N ASN A 369 4.24 -9.99 3.46
CA ASN A 369 3.37 -8.96 4.03
C ASN A 369 4.23 -7.86 4.65
N PHE A 370 3.66 -6.67 4.82
CA PHE A 370 4.33 -5.52 5.42
C PHE A 370 3.39 -4.79 6.37
N THR A 371 3.92 -4.34 7.50
CA THR A 371 3.22 -3.47 8.44
C THR A 371 4.18 -2.47 9.07
N VAL A 372 3.64 -1.35 9.55
CA VAL A 372 4.37 -0.40 10.38
C VAL A 372 3.90 -0.57 11.81
N VAL A 373 4.82 -0.87 12.71
CA VAL A 373 4.57 -1.00 14.14
C VAL A 373 5.00 0.30 14.81
N TYR A 374 4.10 0.94 15.55
CA TYR A 374 4.38 2.23 16.19
C TYR A 374 4.56 2.07 17.70
N SER A 375 5.49 2.83 18.27
CA SER A 375 5.64 2.96 19.72
C SER A 375 4.38 3.59 20.31
N PRO A 376 3.92 3.20 21.51
CA PRO A 376 2.90 3.94 22.23
C PRO A 376 3.30 5.37 22.64
N GLU A 377 4.59 5.62 22.88
CA GLU A 377 5.08 6.97 23.16
C GLU A 377 4.86 7.91 21.97
N PHE A 378 4.82 7.36 20.76
CA PHE A 378 4.47 8.09 19.53
C PHE A 378 3.04 8.66 19.59
N PHE A 379 2.11 8.01 20.30
CA PHE A 379 0.71 8.46 20.41
C PHE A 379 0.44 9.29 21.67
N ASN A 380 1.26 9.14 22.72
CA ASN A 380 1.16 9.92 23.97
C ASN A 380 1.89 11.26 23.91
N SER A 381 2.68 11.52 22.85
CA SER A 381 3.18 12.86 22.60
C SER A 381 2.04 13.74 22.09
N ASP A 382 1.31 14.37 23.01
CA ASP A 382 0.64 15.64 22.73
C ASP A 382 1.69 16.57 22.13
N LEU A 383 1.77 16.69 20.79
CA LEU A 383 2.41 17.73 19.96
C LEU A 383 3.45 18.65 20.64
N LYS A 384 4.32 18.09 21.48
CA LYS A 384 5.49 18.75 22.05
C LYS A 384 6.61 18.13 21.26
N PRO A 385 7.12 18.80 20.21
CA PRO A 385 8.31 18.34 19.55
C PRO A 385 9.35 18.20 20.65
N LEU A 386 9.73 16.96 20.97
CA LEU A 386 10.84 16.68 21.84
C LEU A 386 11.97 17.56 21.33
N LYS A 387 12.42 18.51 22.16
CA LYS A 387 13.62 19.30 21.89
C LYS A 387 14.79 18.34 21.96
N THR A 388 15.01 17.59 20.89
CA THR A 388 16.19 16.74 20.75
C THR A 388 17.34 17.64 20.34
N THR A 389 18.29 17.77 21.25
CA THR A 389 19.47 18.62 21.14
C THR A 389 20.54 18.07 20.20
N ASN A 390 20.27 17.06 19.38
CA ASN A 390 21.24 16.46 18.46
C ASN A 390 20.59 16.11 17.12
N ASN A 391 21.36 16.20 16.03
CA ASN A 391 21.04 15.84 14.63
C ASN A 391 20.69 14.34 14.40
N ILE A 392 20.08 13.67 15.38
CA ILE A 392 19.70 12.26 15.29
C ILE A 392 18.30 12.19 14.72
N CYS A 393 18.17 11.53 13.58
CA CYS A 393 16.88 11.24 12.98
C CYS A 393 16.04 10.34 13.92
N MET A 394 14.91 10.86 14.40
CA MET A 394 14.00 10.23 15.38
C MET A 394 13.22 9.00 14.87
N CYS A 395 13.39 8.58 13.62
CA CYS A 395 12.53 7.58 12.99
C CYS A 395 12.80 6.12 13.41
N ASN A 396 13.87 5.86 14.16
CA ASN A 396 14.25 4.49 14.58
C ASN A 396 13.83 4.16 16.01
N GLU A 397 13.43 5.15 16.82
CA GLU A 397 13.09 4.94 18.24
C GLU A 397 11.57 4.85 18.47
N GLY A 398 10.76 5.39 17.54
CA GLY A 398 9.29 5.47 17.67
C GLY A 398 8.48 4.60 16.71
N CYS A 399 9.09 3.95 15.72
CA CYS A 399 8.40 3.05 14.80
C CYS A 399 9.33 2.01 14.16
N TYR A 400 8.79 0.83 13.84
CA TYR A 400 9.47 -0.24 13.14
C TYR A 400 8.73 -0.66 11.88
N PHE A 401 9.46 -0.79 10.78
CA PHE A 401 8.96 -1.32 9.52
C PHE A 401 9.15 -2.84 9.51
N VAL A 402 8.07 -3.60 9.63
CA VAL A 402 8.12 -5.06 9.75
C VAL A 402 7.67 -5.73 8.47
N VAL A 403 8.56 -6.54 7.89
CA VAL A 403 8.30 -7.42 6.76
C VAL A 403 8.06 -8.83 7.27
N SER A 404 6.93 -9.41 6.91
CA SER A 404 6.60 -10.80 7.20
C SER A 404 6.83 -11.64 5.95
N ILE A 405 7.63 -12.70 6.05
CA ILE A 405 8.01 -13.58 4.94
C ILE A 405 7.46 -14.98 5.18
N GLY A 406 6.68 -15.46 4.22
CA GLY A 406 6.06 -16.77 4.26
C GLY A 406 6.90 -17.84 3.54
N LEU A 407 7.16 -18.95 4.22
CA LEU A 407 7.72 -20.20 3.69
C LEU A 407 6.71 -21.33 3.88
N HIS A 408 6.89 -22.50 3.26
CA HIS A 408 5.91 -23.60 3.27
C HIS A 408 5.27 -23.93 4.64
N ASN A 409 6.05 -23.91 5.74
CA ASN A 409 5.56 -24.20 7.10
C ASN A 409 6.11 -23.21 8.14
N MET A 410 6.53 -22.02 7.71
CA MET A 410 7.13 -21.03 8.61
C MET A 410 6.78 -19.61 8.17
N ILE A 411 6.64 -18.72 9.14
CA ILE A 411 6.51 -17.28 8.92
C ILE A 411 7.65 -16.61 9.66
N LEU A 412 8.42 -15.78 8.96
CA LEU A 412 9.55 -15.03 9.50
C LEU A 412 9.16 -13.56 9.60
N LEU A 413 9.40 -12.93 10.75
CA LEU A 413 9.19 -11.49 10.93
C LEU A 413 10.53 -10.80 10.98
N TYR A 414 10.74 -9.83 10.09
CA TYR A 414 11.95 -9.04 9.99
C TYR A 414 11.65 -7.56 10.16
N VAL A 415 12.53 -6.84 10.85
CA VAL A 415 12.56 -5.37 10.86
C VAL A 415 13.49 -4.89 9.74
N ILE A 416 13.03 -3.93 8.93
CA ILE A 416 13.89 -3.21 7.99
C ILE A 416 14.84 -2.33 8.78
N VAL A 417 16.13 -2.52 8.59
CA VAL A 417 17.19 -1.70 9.20
C VAL A 417 17.83 -0.81 8.16
N CYS A 418 18.03 0.45 8.50
CA CYS A 418 18.74 1.41 7.66
C CYS A 418 20.15 1.60 8.21
N ASP A 419 21.17 1.18 7.45
CA ASP A 419 22.55 1.59 7.71
C ASP A 419 22.78 2.97 7.09
N HIS A 420 22.62 4.01 7.90
CA HIS A 420 22.80 5.40 7.49
C HIS A 420 24.23 5.72 7.03
N LYS A 421 25.23 4.93 7.43
CA LYS A 421 26.63 5.14 6.99
C LYS A 421 26.88 4.54 5.61
N GLY A 422 26.30 3.37 5.35
CA GLY A 422 26.41 2.67 4.07
C GLY A 422 25.35 3.09 3.03
N ASN A 423 24.30 3.79 3.46
CA ASN A 423 23.07 4.04 2.70
C ASN A 423 22.47 2.75 2.12
N ASN A 424 22.45 1.69 2.93
CA ASN A 424 21.94 0.37 2.57
C ASN A 424 20.81 -0.04 3.51
N LEU A 425 19.85 -0.77 2.98
CA LEU A 425 18.78 -1.42 3.73
C LEU A 425 19.16 -2.86 4.05
N GLY A 426 18.78 -3.31 5.24
CA GLY A 426 18.94 -4.68 5.70
C GLY A 426 17.67 -5.22 6.34
N LEU A 427 17.70 -6.49 6.71
CA LEU A 427 16.63 -7.14 7.47
C LEU A 427 17.22 -7.77 8.73
N LYS A 428 16.65 -7.44 9.90
CA LYS A 428 16.97 -8.07 11.18
C LYS A 428 15.81 -8.97 11.60
N LEU A 429 16.06 -10.28 11.74
CA LEU A 429 15.04 -11.24 12.15
C LEU A 429 14.65 -10.95 13.61
N ILE A 430 13.35 -10.82 13.86
CA ILE A 430 12.81 -10.59 15.21
C ILE A 430 11.95 -11.74 15.71
N HIS A 431 11.35 -12.53 14.82
CA HIS A 431 10.55 -13.70 15.20
C HIS A 431 10.51 -14.76 14.11
N LEU A 432 10.40 -16.01 14.53
CA LEU A 432 10.14 -17.16 13.67
C LEU A 432 8.96 -17.94 14.22
N GLU A 433 7.93 -18.09 13.39
CA GLU A 433 6.74 -18.86 13.72
C GLU A 433 6.66 -20.12 12.86
N LYS A 434 6.53 -21.29 13.49
CA LYS A 434 6.35 -22.56 12.77
C LYS A 434 4.87 -22.88 12.65
N ALA A 435 4.26 -22.44 11.57
CA ALA A 435 2.85 -22.66 11.30
C ALA A 435 2.60 -23.09 9.86
N LYS A 436 1.66 -24.02 9.67
CA LYS A 436 0.98 -24.19 8.38
C LYS A 436 0.01 -23.03 8.21
N TYR A 437 -0.01 -22.40 7.05
CA TYR A 437 -0.91 -21.29 6.77
C TYR A 437 -1.43 -21.34 5.32
N SER A 438 -2.57 -20.71 5.09
CA SER A 438 -3.12 -20.39 3.76
C SER A 438 -2.91 -18.92 3.42
N SER A 439 -2.90 -18.05 4.44
CA SER A 439 -2.47 -16.66 4.36
C SER A 439 -2.10 -16.17 5.76
N PHE A 440 -1.38 -15.06 5.87
CA PHE A 440 -1.18 -14.37 7.14
C PHE A 440 -1.22 -12.86 6.97
N LEU A 441 -1.48 -12.16 8.07
CA LEU A 441 -1.54 -10.70 8.10
C LEU A 441 -0.97 -10.19 9.43
N LEU A 442 -0.02 -9.26 9.35
CA LEU A 442 0.54 -8.59 10.52
C LEU A 442 -0.13 -7.23 10.68
N ILE A 443 -0.75 -6.98 11.83
CA ILE A 443 -1.54 -5.76 12.09
C ILE A 443 -1.01 -5.08 13.33
N ASN A 444 -0.78 -3.77 13.22
CA ASN A 444 -0.51 -2.92 14.36
C ASN A 444 -1.81 -2.63 15.13
N GLU A 445 -1.83 -2.91 16.42
CA GLU A 445 -2.94 -2.56 17.31
C GLU A 445 -2.60 -1.29 18.12
N PRO A 446 -3.61 -0.53 18.57
CA PRO A 446 -3.45 0.46 19.61
C PRO A 446 -2.98 -0.23 20.91
N PHE A 447 -2.29 0.53 21.78
CA PHE A 447 -1.83 0.07 23.11
C PHE A 447 -0.64 -0.91 23.13
N ASN A 448 0.42 -0.62 22.35
CA ASN A 448 1.74 -1.27 22.42
C ASN A 448 1.84 -2.65 21.76
N TYR A 449 0.75 -3.19 21.21
CA TYR A 449 0.76 -4.53 20.62
C TYR A 449 0.66 -4.50 19.11
N PHE A 450 1.23 -5.52 18.48
CA PHE A 450 0.89 -5.89 17.13
C PHE A 450 0.58 -7.38 17.11
N LYS A 451 -0.22 -7.81 16.16
CA LYS A 451 -0.65 -9.20 16.07
C LYS A 451 -0.38 -9.81 14.71
N LEU A 452 0.11 -11.04 14.72
CA LEU A 452 0.18 -11.90 13.55
C LEU A 452 -1.06 -12.77 13.50
N LEU A 453 -1.87 -12.56 12.47
CA LEU A 453 -3.04 -13.35 12.16
C LEU A 453 -2.65 -14.44 11.16
N ILE A 454 -2.88 -15.70 11.51
CA ILE A 454 -2.52 -16.85 10.68
C ILE A 454 -3.79 -17.61 10.32
N ASN A 455 -4.12 -17.59 9.03
CA ASN A 455 -5.24 -18.35 8.49
C ASN A 455 -4.82 -19.80 8.24
N GLN A 456 -5.44 -20.75 8.94
CA GLN A 456 -5.22 -22.19 8.75
C GLN A 456 -6.43 -22.88 8.09
N LYS A 457 -7.14 -22.15 7.22
CA LYS A 457 -8.42 -22.47 6.59
C LYS A 457 -9.58 -22.55 7.58
N ASN A 458 -9.50 -23.45 8.56
CA ASN A 458 -10.61 -23.76 9.46
C ASN A 458 -10.60 -22.91 10.74
N CYS A 459 -9.47 -22.28 11.05
CA CYS A 459 -9.30 -21.40 12.20
C CYS A 459 -8.40 -20.22 11.85
N LEU A 460 -8.58 -19.15 12.61
CA LEU A 460 -7.72 -17.97 12.60
C LEU A 460 -6.93 -17.97 13.90
N LEU A 461 -5.63 -18.28 13.81
CA LEU A 461 -4.71 -18.18 14.94
C LEU A 461 -4.25 -16.73 15.08
N GLN A 462 -4.09 -16.25 16.30
CA GLN A 462 -3.66 -14.88 16.60
C GLN A 462 -2.47 -14.96 17.55
N LEU A 463 -1.38 -14.30 17.18
CA LEU A 463 -0.19 -14.19 18.02
C LEU A 463 0.04 -12.73 18.32
N TYR A 464 0.19 -12.39 19.59
CA TYR A 464 0.39 -11.02 20.05
C TYR A 464 1.86 -10.78 20.37
N PHE A 465 2.32 -9.59 20.06
CA PHE A 465 3.69 -9.16 20.27
C PHE A 465 3.67 -7.75 20.84
N ASN A 466 4.61 -7.45 21.72
CA ASN A 466 4.76 -6.12 22.30
C ASN A 466 5.84 -5.33 21.55
N TYR A 467 5.58 -4.05 21.27
CA TYR A 467 6.54 -3.11 20.74
C TYR A 467 7.86 -3.11 21.52
N GLU A 468 7.81 -3.14 22.86
CA GLU A 468 8.99 -3.16 23.73
C GLU A 468 9.89 -4.38 23.47
N GLN A 469 9.31 -5.51 23.03
CA GLN A 469 10.09 -6.69 22.67
C GLN A 469 10.89 -6.46 21.39
N ILE A 470 10.27 -5.86 20.35
CA ILE A 470 11.03 -5.46 19.15
C ILE A 470 12.11 -4.47 19.56
N HIS A 471 11.76 -3.42 20.31
CA HIS A 471 12.71 -2.39 20.70
C HIS A 471 13.92 -2.99 21.44
N THR A 472 13.67 -3.85 22.41
CA THR A 472 14.73 -4.55 23.14
C THR A 472 15.59 -5.41 22.21
N LEU A 473 15.00 -6.18 21.29
CA LEU A 473 15.74 -7.00 20.31
C LEU A 473 16.56 -6.15 19.33
N MET A 474 16.07 -4.96 18.96
CA MET A 474 16.77 -4.06 18.07
C MET A 474 18.01 -3.46 18.73
N HIS A 475 17.92 -3.18 20.04
CA HIS A 475 18.98 -2.55 20.83
C HIS A 475 19.81 -3.51 21.70
N SER A 476 19.51 -4.82 21.70
CA SER A 476 20.36 -5.84 22.30
C SER A 476 21.59 -6.05 21.43
N ASN A 477 22.78 -5.90 22.04
CA ASN A 477 24.09 -6.08 21.40
C ASN A 477 24.30 -7.49 20.84
#